data_AF-A0A1V1P555-F1
#
_entry.id   AF-A0A1V1P555-F1
#
_cell.length_a   1.000
_cell.length_b   1.000
_cell.length_c   1.000
_cell.angle_alpha   90.00
_cell.angle_beta   90.00
_cell.angle_gamma   90.00
#
_symmetry.space_group_name_H-M   'P 1'
#
loop_
_entity.id
_entity.type
_entity.pdbx_description
1 polymer ?
#
loop_
_entity_poly.entity_id
_entity_poly.type
_entity_poly.pdbx_seq_one_letter_code
_entity_poly.pdbx_strand_id
1 'polypeptide(L)'
;MFGPGRAVKYAVFPSNGVSSNVPENPSEDYLREVMQENLRQEDVSFEFLLQFQTDPEKMPVEDARIEWNESLSPFIKVATLTIDAQIFDTHQQMDCCENLSFTPWHSLAEHRPLGGINRARKEIYRALSIFRHERNGIKRREPNKN
;
A
#
# COMPACT_ATOMS: atom_id res chain seq x y z
N MET A 1 9.26 17.15 -6.72
CA MET A 1 9.12 17.19 -5.25
C MET A 1 9.98 16.06 -4.66
N PHE A 2 11.31 16.05 -4.77
CA PHE A 2 12.32 16.46 -3.75
C PHE A 2 13.69 16.78 -4.39
N GLY A 3 13.68 17.26 -5.64
CA GLY A 3 14.87 17.48 -6.48
C GLY A 3 15.24 16.24 -7.33
N PRO A 4 15.95 16.42 -8.46
CA PRO A 4 16.39 15.31 -9.31
C PRO A 4 17.40 14.40 -8.58
N GLY A 5 17.34 13.09 -8.86
CA GLY A 5 18.37 12.13 -8.45
C GLY A 5 18.29 11.60 -7.01
N ARG A 6 17.22 11.87 -6.26
CA ARG A 6 17.04 11.33 -4.89
C ARG A 6 16.08 10.14 -4.88
N ALA A 7 16.48 9.06 -4.21
CA ALA A 7 15.60 7.93 -3.92
C ALA A 7 15.00 8.06 -2.52
N VAL A 8 13.78 7.56 -2.37
CA VAL A 8 13.07 7.50 -1.09
C VAL A 8 12.42 6.13 -0.89
N LYS A 9 12.28 5.73 0.36
CA LYS A 9 11.45 4.60 0.80
C LYS A 9 10.25 5.15 1.56
N TYR A 10 9.05 4.69 1.23
CA TYR A 10 7.82 5.06 1.95
C TYR A 10 7.48 4.02 3.01
N ALA A 11 6.86 4.43 4.10
CA ALA A 11 6.34 3.55 5.15
C ALA A 11 5.01 4.07 5.70
N VAL A 12 4.23 3.15 6.24
CA VAL A 12 2.93 3.42 6.87
C VAL A 12 2.91 2.72 8.22
N PHE A 13 2.68 3.46 9.30
CA PHE A 13 2.59 2.92 10.66
C PHE A 13 1.26 3.31 11.30
N PRO A 14 0.58 2.42 12.06
CA PRO A 14 -0.64 2.79 12.79
C PRO A 14 -0.35 3.92 13.78
N SER A 15 -1.17 4.99 13.80
CA SER A 15 -0.93 6.14 14.68
C SER A 15 -1.02 5.79 16.17
N ASN A 16 -1.89 4.84 16.53
CA ASN A 16 -2.24 4.54 17.92
C ASN A 16 -1.65 3.21 18.43
N GLY A 17 -0.78 2.53 17.65
CA GLY A 17 -0.06 1.34 18.10
C GLY A 17 -0.95 0.18 18.59
N VAL A 18 -2.22 0.13 18.19
CA VAL A 18 -3.17 -0.87 18.67
C VAL A 18 -2.72 -2.25 18.19
N SER A 19 -2.45 -3.14 19.14
CA SER A 19 -2.17 -4.54 18.90
C SER A 19 -3.32 -5.37 19.47
N SER A 20 -3.93 -6.20 18.63
CA SER A 20 -4.92 -7.20 19.06
C SER A 20 -4.24 -8.57 19.18
N ASN A 21 -4.49 -9.29 20.28
CA ASN A 21 -4.06 -10.68 20.38
C ASN A 21 -4.88 -11.54 19.40
N VAL A 22 -4.19 -12.32 18.56
CA VAL A 22 -4.85 -13.30 17.69
C VAL A 22 -5.26 -14.49 18.56
N PRO A 23 -6.53 -14.94 18.50
CA PRO A 23 -6.99 -16.11 19.26
C PRO A 23 -6.27 -17.40 18.78
N GLU A 24 -6.25 -18.43 19.62
CA GLU A 24 -5.58 -19.71 19.28
C GLU A 24 -6.19 -20.41 18.05
N ASN A 25 -7.50 -20.26 17.85
CA ASN A 25 -8.24 -20.83 16.72
C ASN A 25 -9.06 -19.72 16.03
N PRO A 26 -8.44 -18.84 15.23
CA PRO A 26 -9.15 -17.81 14.50
C PRO A 26 -10.02 -18.42 13.39
N SER A 27 -11.11 -17.73 13.02
CA SER A 27 -11.86 -18.08 11.81
C SER A 27 -11.01 -17.84 10.55
N GLU A 28 -11.40 -18.44 9.41
CA GLU A 28 -10.74 -18.21 8.12
C GLU A 28 -10.78 -16.72 7.70
N ASP A 29 -11.80 -15.98 8.15
CA ASP A 29 -12.01 -14.56 7.87
C ASP A 29 -11.68 -13.65 9.06
N TYR A 30 -10.96 -14.14 10.09
CA TYR A 30 -10.74 -13.40 11.35
C TYR A 30 -10.25 -11.95 11.16
N LEU A 31 -9.28 -11.71 10.27
CA LEU A 31 -8.77 -10.36 10.01
C LEU A 31 -9.83 -9.43 9.40
N ARG A 32 -10.75 -9.98 8.59
CA ARG A 32 -11.88 -9.25 8.01
C ARG A 32 -12.88 -8.92 9.11
N GLU A 33 -13.21 -9.87 9.98
CA GLU A 33 -14.12 -9.68 11.11
C GLU A 33 -13.62 -8.59 12.06
N VAL A 34 -12.32 -8.61 12.41
CA VAL A 34 -11.69 -7.57 13.23
C VAL A 34 -11.74 -6.20 12.53
N MET A 35 -11.47 -6.16 11.23
CA MET A 35 -11.55 -4.91 10.46
C MET A 35 -12.99 -4.36 10.40
N GLN A 36 -13.99 -5.23 10.25
CA GLN A 36 -15.41 -4.87 10.28
C GLN A 36 -15.79 -4.30 11.64
N GLU A 37 -15.41 -4.96 12.74
CA GLU A 37 -15.74 -4.46 14.09
C GLU A 37 -15.09 -3.10 14.32
N ASN A 38 -13.79 -2.96 14.04
CA ASN A 38 -13.08 -1.70 14.28
C ASN A 38 -13.65 -0.55 13.44
N LEU A 39 -13.81 -0.74 12.12
CA LEU A 39 -14.29 0.32 11.23
C LEU A 39 -15.78 0.63 11.40
N ARG A 40 -16.58 -0.24 12.03
CA ARG A 40 -17.97 0.11 12.39
C ARG A 40 -18.03 1.12 13.53
N GLN A 41 -17.02 1.18 14.39
CA GLN A 41 -17.04 1.98 15.61
C GLN A 41 -16.25 3.28 15.49
N GLU A 42 -15.09 3.26 14.83
CA GLU A 42 -14.17 4.40 14.82
C GLU A 42 -13.30 4.51 13.56
N ASP A 43 -12.77 5.71 13.36
CA ASP A 43 -11.79 6.00 12.32
C ASP A 43 -10.45 5.34 12.67
N VAL A 44 -9.78 4.79 11.66
CA VAL A 44 -8.42 4.27 11.80
C VAL A 44 -7.45 5.22 11.12
N SER A 45 -6.39 5.62 11.83
CA SER A 45 -5.37 6.51 11.27
C SER A 45 -3.99 5.87 11.24
N PHE A 46 -3.23 6.25 10.22
CA PHE A 46 -1.86 5.86 10.01
C PHE A 46 -0.98 7.08 9.79
N GLU A 47 0.25 7.02 10.27
CA GLU A 47 1.31 7.92 9.86
C GLU A 47 1.81 7.48 8.49
N PHE A 48 1.95 8.43 7.56
CA PHE A 48 2.60 8.21 6.27
C PHE A 48 3.97 8.87 6.30
N LEU A 49 5.03 8.06 6.21
CA LEU A 49 6.41 8.49 6.40
C LEU A 49 7.26 8.18 5.17
N LEU A 50 8.41 8.84 5.08
CA LEU A 50 9.45 8.52 4.12
C LEU A 50 10.84 8.51 4.76
N GLN A 51 11.76 7.79 4.13
CA GLN A 51 13.20 7.83 4.37
C GLN A 51 13.91 8.25 3.09
N PHE A 52 14.93 9.10 3.20
CA PHE A 52 15.78 9.46 2.07
C PHE A 52 16.94 8.49 1.96
N GLN A 53 17.33 8.12 0.74
CA GLN A 53 18.59 7.43 0.54
C GLN A 53 19.74 8.40 0.83
N THR A 54 20.51 8.17 1.89
CA THR A 54 21.67 8.98 2.26
C THR A 54 23.00 8.33 1.87
N ASP A 55 23.05 6.99 1.80
CA ASP A 55 24.23 6.21 1.43
C ASP A 55 23.81 5.05 0.49
N PRO A 56 24.07 5.14 -0.83
CA PRO A 56 23.62 4.11 -1.78
C PRO A 56 24.21 2.72 -1.60
N GLU A 57 25.39 2.61 -0.98
CA GLU A 57 26.05 1.33 -0.72
C GLU A 57 25.39 0.60 0.45
N LYS A 58 25.05 1.35 1.52
CA LYS A 58 24.35 0.80 2.69
C LYS A 58 22.85 0.74 2.54
N MET A 59 22.29 1.53 1.62
CA MET A 59 20.85 1.66 1.36
C MET A 59 20.57 1.36 -0.12
N PRO A 60 20.89 0.14 -0.61
CA PRO A 60 20.79 -0.17 -2.03
C PRO A 60 19.33 -0.20 -2.49
N VAL A 61 19.04 0.51 -3.58
CA VAL A 61 17.72 0.49 -4.24
C VAL A 61 17.49 -0.81 -5.02
N GLU A 62 18.57 -1.48 -5.43
CA GLU A 62 18.50 -2.70 -6.25
C GLU A 62 18.45 -3.99 -5.41
N ASP A 63 18.62 -3.91 -4.08
CA ASP A 63 18.53 -5.07 -3.18
C ASP A 63 17.52 -4.84 -2.05
N ALA A 64 16.30 -5.36 -2.24
CA ALA A 64 15.21 -5.23 -1.28
C ALA A 64 15.39 -6.06 0.00
N ARG A 65 16.45 -6.87 0.12
CA ARG A 65 16.75 -7.64 1.34
C ARG A 65 17.45 -6.80 2.39
N ILE A 66 18.02 -5.67 2.00
CA ILE A 66 18.78 -4.80 2.90
C ILE A 66 17.85 -3.74 3.47
N GLU A 67 17.67 -3.79 4.78
CA GLU A 67 16.95 -2.76 5.50
C GLU A 67 17.76 -1.45 5.56
N TRP A 68 17.07 -0.34 5.31
CA TRP A 68 17.63 1.00 5.40
C TRP A 68 17.67 1.43 6.87
N ASN A 69 18.87 1.50 7.44
CA ASN A 69 19.07 1.78 8.86
C ASN A 69 18.57 3.20 9.25
N GLU A 70 17.70 3.28 10.26
CA GLU A 70 17.10 4.54 10.72
C GLU A 70 18.11 5.53 11.31
N SER A 71 19.25 5.06 11.82
CA SER A 71 20.33 5.93 12.28
C SER A 71 21.05 6.65 11.12
N LEU A 72 20.99 6.10 9.90
CA LEU A 72 21.54 6.71 8.69
C LEU A 72 20.52 7.59 7.95
N SER A 73 19.24 7.22 8.04
CA SER A 73 18.12 8.04 7.57
C SER A 73 16.89 7.76 8.42
N PRO A 74 16.52 8.64 9.37
CA PRO A 74 15.31 8.45 10.15
C PRO A 74 14.06 8.58 9.28
N PHE A 75 12.96 7.98 9.72
CA PHE A 75 11.66 8.23 9.11
C PHE A 75 11.18 9.66 9.36
N ILE A 76 10.67 10.29 8.31
CA ILE A 76 10.08 11.63 8.34
C ILE A 76 8.59 11.48 8.03
N LYS A 77 7.74 11.80 9.00
CA LYS A 77 6.29 11.88 8.79
C LYS A 77 5.97 13.03 7.84
N VAL A 78 5.21 12.74 6.78
CA VAL A 78 4.80 13.75 5.79
C VAL A 78 3.28 13.89 5.66
N ALA A 79 2.52 12.90 6.15
CA ALA A 79 1.07 12.99 6.21
C ALA A 79 0.49 12.06 7.28
N THR A 80 -0.80 12.21 7.55
CA THR A 80 -1.64 11.22 8.24
C THR A 80 -2.69 10.73 7.25
N LEU A 81 -2.80 9.42 7.10
CA LEU A 81 -3.87 8.76 6.36
C LEU A 81 -4.97 8.40 7.36
N THR A 82 -6.19 8.86 7.12
CA THR A 82 -7.37 8.48 7.90
C THR A 82 -8.28 7.63 7.02
N ILE A 83 -8.71 6.50 7.56
CA ILE A 83 -9.77 5.66 7.03
C ILE A 83 -10.96 5.86 7.96
N ASP A 84 -11.97 6.57 7.47
CA ASP A 84 -13.15 6.90 8.26
C ASP A 84 -13.95 5.63 8.61
N ALA A 85 -14.64 5.67 9.74
CA ALA A 85 -15.58 4.66 10.17
C ALA A 85 -16.60 4.36 9.06
N GLN A 86 -16.73 3.11 8.67
CA GLN A 86 -17.52 2.68 7.53
C GLN A 86 -17.92 1.21 7.58
N ILE A 87 -18.95 0.87 6.79
CA ILE A 87 -19.34 -0.49 6.47
C ILE A 87 -18.80 -0.80 5.06
N PHE A 88 -17.73 -1.58 4.97
CA PHE A 88 -17.07 -1.87 3.69
C PHE A 88 -17.43 -3.23 3.06
N ASP A 89 -18.18 -4.06 3.78
CA ASP A 89 -18.41 -5.48 3.46
C ASP A 89 -19.73 -5.76 2.73
N THR A 90 -20.40 -4.73 2.22
CA THR A 90 -21.60 -4.92 1.40
C THR A 90 -21.25 -5.66 0.10
N HIS A 91 -22.16 -6.47 -0.43
CA HIS A 91 -21.93 -7.22 -1.67
C HIS A 91 -21.48 -6.32 -2.82
N GLN A 92 -22.12 -5.16 -2.98
CA GLN A 92 -21.78 -4.17 -4.00
C GLN A 92 -20.35 -3.63 -3.83
N GLN A 93 -19.94 -3.31 -2.60
CA GLN A 93 -18.59 -2.81 -2.32
C GLN A 93 -17.54 -3.90 -2.57
N MET A 94 -17.83 -5.15 -2.15
CA MET A 94 -16.95 -6.30 -2.40
C MET A 94 -16.77 -6.59 -3.89
N ASP A 95 -17.87 -6.57 -4.66
CA ASP A 95 -17.83 -6.72 -6.12
C ASP A 95 -17.01 -5.60 -6.77
N CYS A 96 -17.14 -4.36 -6.28
CA CYS A 96 -16.34 -3.23 -6.75
C CYS A 96 -14.85 -3.47 -6.46
N CYS A 97 -14.51 -3.80 -5.21
CA CYS A 97 -13.14 -4.06 -4.75
C CYS A 97 -12.46 -5.18 -5.54
N GLU A 98 -13.17 -6.28 -5.84
CA GLU A 98 -12.62 -7.41 -6.63
C GLU A 98 -12.25 -7.01 -8.06
N ASN A 99 -12.88 -5.95 -8.58
CA ASN A 99 -12.61 -5.44 -9.92
C ASN A 99 -11.61 -4.27 -9.95
N LEU A 100 -11.13 -3.81 -8.78
CA LEU A 100 -10.06 -2.82 -8.72
C LEU A 100 -8.72 -3.43 -9.12
N SER A 101 -7.83 -2.60 -9.66
CA SER A 101 -6.45 -2.97 -9.99
C SER A 101 -5.50 -1.89 -9.54
N PHE A 102 -4.54 -2.25 -8.69
CA PHE A 102 -3.51 -1.36 -8.18
C PHE A 102 -2.17 -1.69 -8.82
N THR A 103 -1.38 -0.67 -9.17
CA THR A 103 0.00 -0.86 -9.66
C THR A 103 0.89 0.27 -9.17
N PRO A 104 2.13 -0.01 -8.72
CA PRO A 104 3.08 1.03 -8.31
C PRO A 104 3.44 2.01 -9.43
N TRP A 105 3.22 1.61 -10.70
CA TRP A 105 3.50 2.43 -11.87
C TRP A 105 2.38 3.38 -12.25
N HIS A 106 1.26 3.35 -11.53
CA HIS A 106 0.27 4.41 -11.57
C HIS A 106 0.72 5.54 -10.63
N SER A 107 1.80 6.22 -11.02
CA SER A 107 2.43 7.27 -10.23
C SER A 107 2.82 8.46 -11.10
N LEU A 108 3.08 9.59 -10.44
CA LEU A 108 3.67 10.77 -11.09
C LEU A 108 5.09 10.44 -11.57
N ALA A 109 5.57 11.15 -12.59
CA ALA A 109 6.92 10.95 -13.13
C ALA A 109 8.01 11.16 -12.05
N GLU A 110 7.79 12.10 -11.14
CA GLU A 110 8.65 12.40 -10.00
C GLU A 110 8.67 11.26 -8.97
N HIS A 111 7.63 10.43 -8.92
CA HIS A 111 7.48 9.29 -8.00
C HIS A 111 7.65 7.97 -8.74
N ARG A 112 8.46 7.96 -9.81
CA ARG A 112 8.71 6.75 -10.58
C ARG A 112 9.30 5.65 -9.67
N PRO A 113 8.73 4.43 -9.67
CA PRO A 113 9.31 3.32 -8.93
C PRO A 113 10.76 3.02 -9.35
N LEU A 114 11.62 2.72 -8.38
CA LEU A 114 13.05 2.43 -8.58
C LEU A 114 13.40 0.99 -8.17
N GLY A 115 14.50 0.44 -8.68
CA GLY A 115 14.93 -0.93 -8.40
C GLY A 115 14.41 -1.97 -9.40
N GLY A 116 15.15 -3.06 -9.58
CA GLY A 116 14.85 -4.15 -10.52
C GLY A 116 13.50 -4.81 -10.27
N ILE A 117 13.16 -5.06 -9.01
CA ILE A 117 11.85 -5.62 -8.63
C ILE A 117 10.72 -4.72 -9.10
N ASN A 118 10.81 -3.40 -8.87
CA ASN A 118 9.77 -2.49 -9.33
C ASN A 118 9.69 -2.43 -10.86
N ARG A 119 10.81 -2.46 -11.58
CA ARG A 119 10.80 -2.56 -13.06
C ARG A 119 10.04 -3.81 -13.53
N ALA A 120 10.27 -4.96 -12.92
CA ALA A 120 9.53 -6.18 -13.22
C ALA A 120 8.02 -6.05 -12.90
N ARG A 121 7.67 -5.43 -11.77
CA ARG A 121 6.27 -5.19 -11.38
C ARG A 121 5.48 -4.40 -12.43
N LYS A 122 6.14 -3.56 -13.25
CA LYS A 122 5.45 -2.83 -14.33
C LYS A 122 4.73 -3.78 -15.28
N GLU A 123 5.47 -4.75 -15.81
CA GLU A 123 4.97 -5.67 -16.82
C GLU A 123 4.05 -6.74 -16.20
N ILE A 124 4.41 -7.23 -15.01
CA ILE A 124 3.63 -8.26 -14.31
C ILE A 124 2.24 -7.75 -13.94
N TYR A 125 2.13 -6.59 -13.28
CA TYR A 125 0.83 -6.05 -12.88
C TYR A 125 -0.04 -5.71 -14.10
N ARG A 126 0.57 -5.23 -15.19
CA ARG A 126 -0.15 -4.98 -16.44
C ARG A 126 -0.73 -6.26 -17.03
N ALA A 127 0.07 -7.32 -17.14
CA ALA A 127 -0.36 -8.59 -17.70
C ALA A 127 -1.46 -9.24 -16.85
N LEU A 128 -1.30 -9.26 -15.51
CA LEU A 128 -2.30 -9.82 -14.60
C LEU A 128 -3.61 -9.03 -14.60
N SER A 129 -3.55 -7.70 -14.69
CA SER A 129 -4.75 -6.86 -14.76
C SER A 129 -5.55 -7.17 -16.04
N ILE A 130 -4.88 -7.25 -17.21
CA ILE A 130 -5.52 -7.62 -18.49
C ILE A 130 -6.17 -9.01 -18.38
N PHE A 131 -5.41 -10.00 -17.93
CA PHE A 131 -5.90 -11.39 -17.82
C PHE A 131 -7.13 -11.51 -16.90
N ARG A 132 -7.10 -10.88 -15.71
CA ARG A 132 -8.25 -10.89 -14.77
C ARG A 132 -9.49 -10.25 -15.38
N HIS A 133 -9.32 -9.11 -16.04
CA HIS A 133 -10.43 -8.37 -16.63
C HIS A 133 -11.07 -9.11 -17.81
N GLU A 134 -10.25 -9.71 -18.67
CA GLU A 134 -10.72 -10.56 -19.77
C GLU A 134 -11.47 -11.79 -19.25
N ARG A 135 -10.90 -12.49 -18.25
CA ARG A 135 -11.53 -13.68 -17.65
C ARG A 135 -12.84 -13.37 -16.93
N ASN A 136 -12.92 -12.21 -16.26
CA ASN A 136 -14.12 -11.79 -15.55
C ASN A 136 -15.16 -11.13 -16.47
N GLY A 137 -14.82 -10.86 -17.74
CA GLY A 137 -15.69 -10.13 -18.67
C GLY A 137 -15.90 -8.66 -18.29
N ILE A 138 -15.02 -8.08 -17.47
CA ILE A 138 -15.13 -6.72 -16.94
C ILE A 138 -14.20 -5.80 -17.71
N LYS A 139 -14.73 -4.67 -18.20
CA LYS A 139 -13.89 -3.62 -18.81
C LYS A 139 -13.15 -2.85 -17.73
N ARG A 140 -11.83 -2.71 -17.88
CA ARG A 140 -11.02 -1.88 -16.97
C ARG A 140 -11.48 -0.42 -17.05
N ARG A 141 -11.73 0.19 -15.88
CA ARG A 141 -12.09 1.60 -15.73
C ARG A 141 -11.39 2.16 -14.50
N GLU A 142 -11.01 3.44 -14.56
CA GLU A 142 -10.56 4.12 -13.35
C GLU A 142 -11.76 4.32 -12.41
N PRO A 143 -11.56 4.19 -11.08
CA PRO A 143 -12.62 4.46 -10.12
C PRO A 143 -13.06 5.91 -10.22
N ASN A 144 -14.37 6.15 -10.28
CA ASN A 144 -14.89 7.50 -10.15
C ASN A 144 -14.90 7.89 -8.67
N LYS A 145 -14.63 9.16 -8.37
CA LYS A 145 -15.04 9.73 -7.10
C LYS A 145 -16.57 9.78 -7.14
N ASN A 146 -17.23 8.92 -6.38
CA ASN A 146 -18.64 9.12 -6.06
C ASN A 146 -18.78 10.39 -5.21
#